data_AF-V6J0G7-F1
#
_entry.id   AF-V6J0G7-F1
#
_cell.length_a   1.000
_cell.length_b   1.000
_cell.length_c   1.000
_cell.angle_alpha   90.00
_cell.angle_beta   90.00
_cell.angle_gamma   90.00
#
_symmetry.space_group_name_H-M   'P 1'
#
loop_
_entity.id
_entity.type
_entity.pdbx_description
1 polymer ?
#
loop_
_entity_poly.entity_id
_entity_poly.type
_entity_poly.pdbx_seq_one_letter_code
_entity_poly.pdbx_strand_id
1 'polypeptide(L)' 'MAPDKLEDALKYAKHQLYLEGIPLTNEDEEAVRAVLSGKLTMKKLIESLRNI' A
#
# COMPACT_ATOMS: atom_id res chain seq x y z
N MET A 1 5.17 -12.04 11.61
CA MET A 1 5.83 -11.73 10.32
C MET A 1 7.01 -10.83 10.65
N ALA A 2 8.24 -11.21 10.30
CA ALA A 2 9.40 -10.37 10.60
C ALA A 2 9.29 -9.04 9.84
N PRO A 3 9.56 -7.88 10.47
CA PRO A 3 9.40 -6.56 9.85
C PRO A 3 10.14 -6.42 8.52
N ASP A 4 11.30 -7.08 8.38
CA ASP A 4 12.13 -7.05 7.17
C ASP A 4 11.42 -7.62 5.94
N LYS A 5 10.61 -8.68 6.12
CA LYS A 5 9.87 -9.32 5.02
C LYS A 5 8.72 -8.47 4.49
N LEU A 6 8.22 -7.56 5.32
CA LEU A 6 7.06 -6.72 5.01
C LEU A 6 7.50 -5.51 4.18
N GLU A 7 8.66 -4.91 4.49
CA GLU A 7 9.27 -3.89 3.66
C GLU A 7 9.71 -4.40 2.29
N ASP A 8 10.30 -5.60 2.22
CA ASP A 8 10.71 -6.17 0.93
C ASP A 8 9.52 -6.46 0.02
N ALA A 9 8.42 -6.98 0.58
CA ALA A 9 7.17 -7.18 -0.15
C ALA A 9 6.59 -5.87 -0.68
N LEU A 10 6.64 -4.79 0.11
CA LEU A 10 6.19 -3.46 -0.30
C LEU A 10 7.05 -2.87 -1.42
N LYS A 11 8.38 -2.97 -1.29
CA LYS A 11 9.32 -2.52 -2.33
C LYS A 11 9.11 -3.29 -3.63
N TYR A 12 8.90 -4.60 -3.55
CA TYR A 12 8.62 -5.42 -4.71
C TYR A 12 7.32 -5.00 -5.41
N ALA A 13 6.21 -4.87 -4.65
CA ALA A 13 4.93 -4.44 -5.19
C ALA A 13 5.01 -3.06 -5.84
N LYS A 14 5.69 -2.10 -5.20
CA LYS A 14 5.92 -0.75 -5.74
C LYS A 14 6.70 -0.80 -7.05
N HIS A 15 7.74 -1.62 -7.12
CA HIS A 15 8.55 -1.75 -8.32
C HIS A 15 7.75 -2.33 -9.49
N GLN A 16 6.92 -3.35 -9.25
CA GLN A 16 6.04 -3.92 -10.28
C GLN A 16 5.08 -2.86 -10.84
N LEU A 17 4.40 -2.10 -9.97
CA LEU A 17 3.48 -1.05 -10.40
C LEU A 17 4.18 0.07 -11.18
N TYR A 18 5.40 0.44 -10.77
CA TYR A 18 6.22 1.38 -11.52
C TYR A 18 6.54 0.89 -12.93
N LEU A 19 6.89 -0.40 -13.09
CA LEU A 19 7.14 -1.01 -14.40
C LEU A 19 5.87 -1.04 -15.28
N GLU A 20 4.69 -1.13 -14.67
CA GLU A 20 3.40 -1.03 -15.35
C GLU A 20 2.97 0.42 -15.68
N GLY A 21 3.79 1.41 -15.31
CA GLY A 21 3.50 2.83 -15.53
C GLY A 21 2.49 3.42 -14.54
N ILE A 22 2.30 2.76 -13.38
CA ILE A 22 1.43 3.19 -12.29
C ILE A 22 2.31 3.64 -11.11
N PRO A 23 2.80 4.89 -11.09
CA PRO A 23 3.61 5.37 -9.99
C PRO A 23 2.75 5.52 -8.73
N LEU A 24 3.09 4.78 -7.67
CA LEU A 24 2.49 4.98 -6.35
C LEU A 24 2.94 6.32 -5.75
N THR A 25 1.99 7.07 -5.21
CA THR A 25 2.28 8.28 -4.43
C THR A 25 2.68 7.92 -3.00
N ASN A 26 3.17 8.92 -2.25
CA ASN A 26 3.46 8.74 -0.83
C ASN A 26 2.19 8.44 -0.02
N GLU A 27 1.04 9.03 -0.42
CA GLU A 27 -0.24 8.78 0.23
C GLU A 27 -0.70 7.32 0.06
N ASP A 28 -0.48 6.74 -1.13
CA ASP A 28 -0.77 5.33 -1.38
C ASP A 28 0.08 4.41 -0.49
N GLU A 29 1.37 4.73 -0.31
CA GLU A 29 2.24 3.97 0.58
C GLU A 29 1.79 4.04 2.04
N GLU A 30 1.42 5.23 2.53
CA GLU A 30 0.90 5.39 3.89
C GLU A 30 -0.40 4.62 4.09
N ALA A 31 -1.31 4.66 3.12
CA ALA A 31 -2.56 3.92 3.15
C ALA A 31 -2.32 2.40 3.21
N VAL A 32 -1.42 1.86 2.40
CA VAL A 32 -1.07 0.43 2.42
C VAL A 32 -0.42 0.05 3.76
N ARG A 33 0.51 0.87 4.28
CA ARG A 33 1.13 0.63 5.60
C ARG A 33 0.12 0.70 6.74
N ALA A 34 -0.88 1.58 6.67
CA ALA A 34 -1.95 1.67 7.64
C ALA A 34 -2.82 0.40 7.63
N VAL A 35 -3.07 -0.19 6.46
CA VAL A 35 -3.77 -1.48 6.35
C VAL A 35 -2.94 -2.63 6.92
N LEU A 36 -1.66 -2.72 6.56
CA LEU A 36 -0.77 -3.80 7.01
C LEU A 36 -0.47 -3.75 8.51
N SER A 37 -0.51 -2.57 9.12
CA SER A 37 -0.37 -2.37 10.58
C SER A 37 -1.67 -2.54 11.36
N GLY A 38 -2.80 -2.79 10.68
CA GLY A 38 -4.12 -2.92 11.29
C GLY A 38 -4.76 -1.60 11.76
N LYS A 39 -4.11 -0.45 11.51
CA LYS A 39 -4.65 0.89 11.81
C LYS A 39 -5.82 1.26 10.90
N LEU A 40 -5.85 0.69 9.70
CA LEU A 40 -6.91 0.85 8.71
C LEU A 40 -7.39 -0.52 8.24
N THR A 41 -8.68 -0.68 8.01
CA THR A 41 -9.19 -1.90 7.36
C THR A 41 -9.17 -1.73 5.85
N MET A 42 -8.93 -2.80 5.10
CA MET A 42 -9.01 -2.78 3.64
C MET A 42 -10.35 -2.23 3.11
N LYS A 43 -11.47 -2.53 3.80
CA LYS A 43 -12.80 -1.99 3.46
C LYS A 43 -12.84 -0.46 3.51
N LYS A 44 -12.39 0.13 4.63
CA LYS A 44 -12.31 1.59 4.78
C LYS A 44 -11.39 2.23 3.73
N LEU A 45 -10.27 1.60 3.38
CA LEU A 45 -9.41 2.10 2.31
C LEU A 45 -10.16 2.16 0.97
N ILE A 46 -10.86 1.10 0.60
CA ILE A 46 -11.65 1.03 -0.63
C ILE A 46 -12.79 2.08 -0.62
N GLU A 47 -13.44 2.28 0.52
CA GLU A 47 -14.47 3.33 0.68
C GLU A 47 -13.89 4.74 0.50
N SER A 48 -12.70 5.02 1.02
CA SER A 48 -12.01 6.31 0.82
C SER A 48 -11.67 6.55 -0.66
N LEU A 49 -11.21 5.53 -1.38
CA LEU A 49 -10.88 5.64 -2.81
C LEU A 49 -12.10 5.79 -3.72
N ARG A 50 -13.28 5.32 -3.29
CA ARG A 50 -14.54 5.43 -4.05
C ARG A 50 -15.22 6.81 -3.93
N ASN A 51 -14.83 7.61 -2.95
CA ASN A 51 -15.38 8.94 -2.71
C ASN A 51 -14.54 10.06 -3.39
N ILE A 52 -13.63 9.67 -4.29
CA ILE A 52 -12.85 10.53 -5.18
C ILE A 52 -13.48 10.47 -6.57
#